data_AF-A0AAU7FC52-F1
#
_entry.id   AF-A0AAU7FC52-F1
#
_cell.length_a   1.000
_cell.length_b   1.000
_cell.length_c   1.000
_cell.angle_alpha   90.00
_cell.angle_beta   90.00
_cell.angle_gamma   90.00
#
_symmetry.space_group_name_H-M   'P 1'
#
loop_
_entity.id
_entity.type
_entity.pdbx_description
1 polymer ?
#
loop_
_entity_poly.entity_id
_entity_poly.type
_entity_poly.pdbx_seq_one_letter_code
_entity_poly.pdbx_strand_id
1 'polypeptide(L)'
;MYVLLTGGAGYIGSHTYIELLAAGFTPVIFDNFYNSKPEVLNRLKTITGRDVLCIEGDIRDRAAMDAAFAQYPFSAVVHFAGWKAVGESVAKPLEYYDNNVVGTLRLLDAMKAAGVKNLVFSSSATVYGDPHAVPILEHFPLSATNPYGRSKLMIEDMLRDLRVADPCWNIALLRYFNPVGAHESGLIGEDPQGIPNNLMPFVTQVAVGKREKLSVFGGDYATPDGTGVRDYIHVVDLALGHVKALQKLQTKPGNVTVNLGTGIGYSVLDMVKAFEVASNRAVPYEIVARRAGDIAACYADPQAAFEQLGWRAEKTLQDMCNDSWRWQNANPNGYGA
;
A
#
# COMPACT_ATOMS: atom_id res chain seq x y z
N MET A 1 -17.26 10.37 11.22
CA MET A 1 -17.49 10.37 9.75
C MET A 1 -17.28 8.96 9.25
N TYR A 2 -18.27 8.30 8.64
CA TYR A 2 -18.12 6.93 8.14
C TYR A 2 -17.27 6.90 6.86
N VAL A 3 -16.27 6.02 6.85
CA VAL A 3 -15.32 5.83 5.74
C VAL A 3 -15.25 4.34 5.40
N LEU A 4 -15.56 3.98 4.16
CA LEU A 4 -15.40 2.60 3.70
C LEU A 4 -13.94 2.34 3.35
N LEU A 5 -13.35 1.30 3.94
CA LEU A 5 -11.99 0.83 3.65
C LEU A 5 -12.07 -0.48 2.88
N THR A 6 -12.13 -0.41 1.55
CA THR A 6 -12.03 -1.65 0.75
C THR A 6 -10.60 -2.19 0.86
N GLY A 7 -10.39 -3.48 1.10
CA GLY A 7 -9.06 -4.04 1.36
C GLY A 7 -8.53 -3.67 2.76
N GLY A 8 -9.43 -3.27 3.67
CA GLY A 8 -9.09 -2.75 5.00
C GLY A 8 -8.49 -3.79 5.95
N ALA A 9 -8.63 -5.09 5.68
CA ALA A 9 -7.99 -6.15 6.45
C ALA A 9 -6.56 -6.43 5.96
N GLY A 10 -6.16 -5.88 4.81
CA GLY A 10 -4.80 -5.99 4.29
C GLY A 10 -3.75 -5.22 5.10
N TYR A 11 -2.49 -5.33 4.66
CA TYR A 11 -1.34 -4.72 5.35
C TYR A 11 -1.50 -3.21 5.57
N ILE A 12 -1.60 -2.41 4.51
CA ILE A 12 -1.72 -0.94 4.64
C ILE A 12 -3.09 -0.55 5.21
N GLY A 13 -4.15 -1.27 4.82
CA GLY A 13 -5.52 -1.01 5.25
C GLY A 13 -5.71 -1.12 6.76
N SER A 14 -5.12 -2.14 7.39
CA SER A 14 -5.22 -2.37 8.84
C SER A 14 -4.49 -1.31 9.66
N HIS A 15 -3.33 -0.84 9.21
CA HIS A 15 -2.64 0.29 9.84
C HIS A 15 -3.44 1.57 9.66
N THR A 16 -3.99 1.80 8.47
CA THR A 16 -4.85 2.95 8.20
C THR A 16 -6.12 2.94 9.05
N TYR A 17 -6.71 1.77 9.32
CA TYR A 17 -7.86 1.64 10.21
C TYR A 17 -7.59 2.23 11.61
N ILE A 18 -6.43 1.92 12.19
CA ILE A 18 -6.02 2.45 13.51
C ILE A 18 -5.91 3.97 13.47
N GLU A 19 -5.18 4.50 12.49
CA GLU A 19 -4.94 5.94 12.39
C GLU A 19 -6.23 6.73 12.09
N LEU A 20 -7.15 6.15 11.31
CA LEU A 20 -8.46 6.76 11.06
C LEU A 20 -9.32 6.82 12.31
N LEU A 21 -9.35 5.75 13.12
CA LEU A 21 -10.03 5.77 14.40
C LEU A 21 -9.43 6.82 15.35
N ALA A 22 -8.10 6.88 15.44
CA ALA A 22 -7.40 7.86 16.26
C ALA A 22 -7.71 9.30 15.84
N ALA A 23 -7.88 9.54 14.53
CA ALA A 23 -8.26 10.83 13.96
C ALA A 23 -9.77 11.15 14.02
N GLY A 24 -10.58 10.31 14.67
CA GLY A 24 -12.03 10.55 14.87
C GLY A 24 -12.93 10.16 13.70
N PHE A 25 -12.41 9.43 12.71
CA PHE A 25 -13.22 8.79 11.68
C PHE A 25 -13.86 7.50 12.22
N THR A 26 -14.85 7.00 11.48
CA THR A 26 -15.52 5.73 11.75
C THR A 26 -15.26 4.80 10.54
N PRO A 27 -14.09 4.15 10.48
CA PRO A 27 -13.77 3.25 9.40
C PRO A 27 -14.62 1.97 9.46
N VAL A 28 -15.06 1.49 8.29
CA VAL A 28 -15.72 0.20 8.09
C VAL A 28 -14.90 -0.58 7.06
N ILE A 29 -14.41 -1.75 7.44
CA ILE A 29 -13.62 -2.61 6.56
C ILE A 29 -14.57 -3.31 5.58
N PHE A 30 -14.18 -3.37 4.31
CA PHE A 30 -14.78 -4.23 3.30
C PHE A 30 -13.68 -5.09 2.66
N ASP A 31 -13.69 -6.40 2.86
CA ASP A 31 -12.59 -7.27 2.43
C ASP A 31 -13.10 -8.66 2.04
N ASN A 32 -12.46 -9.30 1.07
CA ASN A 32 -12.74 -10.70 0.68
C ASN A 32 -11.76 -11.69 1.31
N PHE A 33 -10.81 -11.21 2.11
CA PHE A 33 -9.76 -11.99 2.76
C PHE A 33 -8.86 -12.81 1.82
N TYR A 34 -8.81 -12.47 0.52
CA TYR A 34 -7.99 -13.19 -0.45
C TYR A 34 -6.50 -13.20 -0.08
N ASN A 35 -5.98 -12.07 0.40
CA ASN A 35 -4.58 -11.91 0.82
C ASN A 35 -4.47 -11.25 2.21
N SER A 36 -5.44 -11.54 3.07
CA SER A 36 -5.47 -11.16 4.49
C SER A 36 -6.09 -12.30 5.30
N LYS A 37 -6.15 -12.17 6.63
CA LYS A 37 -6.74 -13.19 7.51
C LYS A 37 -7.70 -12.52 8.49
N PRO A 38 -8.89 -13.08 8.77
CA PRO A 38 -9.86 -12.50 9.70
C PRO A 38 -9.29 -12.20 11.11
N GLU A 39 -8.26 -12.92 11.55
CA GLU A 39 -7.58 -12.67 12.83
C GLU A 39 -7.05 -11.23 12.97
N VAL A 40 -6.76 -10.53 11.87
CA VAL A 40 -6.39 -9.10 11.93
C VAL A 40 -7.46 -8.25 12.62
N LEU A 41 -8.75 -8.63 12.49
CA LEU A 41 -9.85 -7.92 13.15
C LEU A 41 -9.77 -8.02 14.67
N ASN A 42 -9.38 -9.19 15.20
CA ASN A 42 -9.14 -9.37 16.64
C ASN A 42 -7.96 -8.51 17.09
N ARG A 43 -6.87 -8.48 16.33
CA ARG A 43 -5.69 -7.64 16.63
C ARG A 43 -6.04 -6.16 16.63
N LEU A 44 -6.83 -5.70 15.65
CA LEU A 44 -7.33 -4.33 15.59
C LEU A 44 -8.22 -4.00 16.80
N LYS A 45 -9.11 -4.92 17.20
CA LYS A 45 -9.92 -4.75 18.42
C LYS A 45 -9.04 -4.64 19.66
N THR A 46 -8.02 -5.47 19.80
CA THR A 46 -7.07 -5.41 20.92
C THR A 46 -6.31 -4.08 20.96
N ILE A 47 -5.80 -3.61 19.82
CA ILE A 47 -5.04 -2.35 19.74
C ILE A 47 -5.94 -1.14 20.05
N THR A 48 -7.14 -1.12 19.48
CA THR A 48 -8.01 0.07 19.52
C THR A 48 -8.96 0.09 20.71
N GLY A 49 -9.15 -1.05 21.39
CA GLY A 49 -10.14 -1.23 22.46
C GLY A 49 -11.59 -1.12 21.98
N ARG A 50 -11.85 -1.24 20.67
CA ARG A 50 -13.16 -1.06 20.04
C ARG A 50 -13.50 -2.23 19.12
N ASP A 51 -14.79 -2.54 19.02
CA ASP A 51 -15.25 -3.51 18.02
C ASP A 51 -14.96 -3.01 16.60
N VAL A 52 -14.60 -3.94 15.72
CA VAL A 52 -14.25 -3.65 14.33
C VAL A 52 -15.47 -3.83 13.44
N LEU A 53 -15.87 -2.77 12.76
CA LEU A 53 -16.92 -2.83 11.75
C LEU A 53 -16.32 -3.43 10.47
N CYS A 54 -16.81 -4.59 10.07
CA CYS A 54 -16.32 -5.32 8.91
C CYS A 54 -17.47 -5.93 8.12
N ILE A 55 -17.41 -5.81 6.80
CA ILE A 55 -18.31 -6.42 5.83
C ILE A 55 -17.44 -7.31 4.94
N GLU A 56 -17.71 -8.62 4.93
CA GLU A 56 -17.04 -9.52 4.01
C GLU A 56 -17.67 -9.40 2.62
N GLY A 57 -16.83 -9.28 1.58
CA GLY A 57 -17.31 -9.26 0.20
C GLY A 57 -16.23 -8.87 -0.80
N ASP A 58 -16.58 -8.97 -2.09
CA ASP A 58 -15.69 -8.64 -3.19
C ASP A 58 -16.13 -7.35 -3.90
N ILE A 59 -15.18 -6.47 -4.21
CA ILE A 59 -15.46 -5.19 -4.89
C ILE A 59 -16.06 -5.37 -6.30
N ARG A 60 -15.87 -6.55 -6.91
CA ARG A 60 -16.47 -6.90 -8.20
C ARG A 60 -17.95 -7.26 -8.08
N ASP A 61 -18.41 -7.64 -6.88
CA ASP A 61 -19.81 -7.93 -6.63
C ASP A 61 -20.57 -6.62 -6.39
N ARG A 62 -21.27 -6.17 -7.43
CA ARG A 62 -22.04 -4.93 -7.38
C ARG A 62 -23.17 -4.98 -6.35
N ALA A 63 -23.82 -6.12 -6.16
CA ALA A 63 -24.91 -6.25 -5.20
C ALA A 63 -24.39 -6.18 -3.76
N ALA A 64 -23.24 -6.82 -3.48
CA ALA A 64 -22.57 -6.71 -2.19
C ALA A 64 -22.12 -5.28 -1.90
N MET A 65 -21.59 -4.55 -2.91
CA MET A 65 -21.25 -3.13 -2.79
C MET A 65 -22.48 -2.28 -2.46
N ASP A 66 -23.57 -2.42 -3.21
CA ASP A 66 -24.80 -1.65 -2.97
C ASP A 66 -25.36 -1.94 -1.56
N ALA A 67 -25.33 -3.20 -1.13
CA ALA A 67 -25.72 -3.59 0.23
C ALA A 67 -24.82 -2.97 1.30
N ALA A 68 -23.50 -2.92 1.08
CA ALA A 68 -22.57 -2.28 2.00
C ALA A 68 -22.85 -0.78 2.13
N PHE A 69 -23.03 -0.07 1.02
CA PHE A 69 -23.35 1.37 1.04
C PHE A 69 -24.70 1.68 1.71
N ALA A 70 -25.65 0.73 1.72
CA ALA A 70 -26.92 0.89 2.42
C ALA A 70 -26.83 0.70 3.95
N GLN A 71 -25.79 0.02 4.47
CA GLN A 71 -25.67 -0.27 5.91
C GLN A 71 -25.24 0.94 6.74
N TYR A 72 -24.43 1.85 6.17
CA TYR A 72 -23.86 2.98 6.89
C TYR A 72 -23.87 4.26 6.03
N PRO A 73 -23.97 5.45 6.64
CA PRO A 73 -23.96 6.72 5.92
C PRO A 73 -22.53 7.11 5.54
N PHE A 74 -21.93 6.38 4.61
CA PHE A 74 -20.58 6.64 4.13
C PHE A 74 -20.47 8.02 3.49
N SER A 75 -19.34 8.67 3.75
CA SER A 75 -19.05 10.00 3.20
C SER A 75 -17.79 10.03 2.34
N ALA A 76 -16.97 8.99 2.46
CA ALA A 76 -15.75 8.79 1.69
C ALA A 76 -15.41 7.30 1.60
N VAL A 77 -14.57 6.96 0.64
CA VAL A 77 -13.96 5.65 0.46
C VAL A 77 -12.45 5.79 0.42
N VAL A 78 -11.73 4.87 1.06
CA VAL A 78 -10.31 4.62 0.83
C VAL A 78 -10.16 3.25 0.17
N HIS A 79 -9.62 3.24 -1.04
CA HIS A 79 -9.64 2.07 -1.91
C HIS A 79 -8.29 1.36 -1.96
N PHE A 80 -8.05 0.44 -1.01
CA PHE A 80 -6.87 -0.43 -0.99
C PHE A 80 -7.05 -1.74 -1.77
N ALA A 81 -8.29 -2.25 -1.87
CA ALA A 81 -8.58 -3.53 -2.50
C ALA A 81 -8.02 -3.61 -3.93
N GLY A 82 -7.18 -4.60 -4.17
CA GLY A 82 -6.41 -4.74 -5.39
C GLY A 82 -5.32 -5.79 -5.24
N TRP A 83 -5.04 -6.54 -6.29
CA TRP A 83 -3.89 -7.43 -6.34
C TRP A 83 -2.63 -6.63 -6.66
N LYS A 84 -1.50 -6.99 -6.03
CA LYS A 84 -0.31 -6.13 -5.98
C LYS A 84 1.01 -6.78 -6.40
N ALA A 85 1.05 -8.08 -6.70
CA ALA A 85 2.31 -8.76 -7.01
C ALA A 85 2.69 -8.55 -8.48
N VAL A 86 3.75 -7.76 -8.72
CA VAL A 86 4.23 -7.43 -10.08
C VAL A 86 4.51 -8.69 -10.90
N GLY A 87 5.29 -9.64 -10.37
CA GLY A 87 5.65 -10.87 -11.08
C GLY A 87 4.44 -11.73 -11.43
N GLU A 88 3.49 -11.89 -10.49
CA GLU A 88 2.25 -12.63 -10.75
C GLU A 88 1.39 -11.93 -11.80
N SER A 89 1.34 -10.60 -11.80
CA SER A 89 0.56 -9.84 -12.80
C SER A 89 0.99 -10.12 -14.23
N VAL A 90 2.28 -10.38 -14.46
CA VAL A 90 2.80 -10.76 -15.78
C VAL A 90 2.34 -12.17 -16.17
N ALA A 91 2.28 -13.08 -15.20
CA ALA A 91 1.79 -14.45 -15.42
C ALA A 91 0.26 -14.54 -15.56
N LYS A 92 -0.48 -13.65 -14.88
CA LYS A 92 -1.96 -13.65 -14.81
C LYS A 92 -2.55 -12.27 -15.13
N PRO A 93 -2.30 -11.71 -16.33
CA PRO A 93 -2.69 -10.33 -16.63
C PRO A 93 -4.19 -10.09 -16.56
N LEU A 94 -5.02 -11.04 -17.02
CA LEU A 94 -6.48 -10.89 -17.04
C LEU A 94 -7.07 -10.82 -15.63
N GLU A 95 -6.57 -11.62 -14.70
CA GLU A 95 -7.04 -11.61 -13.30
C GLU A 95 -6.71 -10.28 -12.62
N TYR A 96 -5.54 -9.68 -12.94
CA TYR A 96 -5.18 -8.35 -12.43
C TYR A 96 -6.07 -7.24 -13.00
N TYR A 97 -6.41 -7.30 -14.29
CA TYR A 97 -7.34 -6.32 -14.88
C TYR A 97 -8.76 -6.49 -14.34
N ASP A 98 -9.25 -7.72 -14.17
CA ASP A 98 -10.55 -7.98 -13.57
C ASP A 98 -10.61 -7.47 -12.12
N ASN A 99 -9.68 -7.90 -11.27
CA ASN A 99 -9.71 -7.51 -9.88
C ASN A 99 -9.46 -6.00 -9.69
N ASN A 100 -8.47 -5.43 -10.37
CA ASN A 100 -8.11 -4.04 -10.13
C ASN A 100 -9.01 -3.09 -10.94
N VAL A 101 -9.06 -3.22 -12.27
CA VAL A 101 -9.75 -2.24 -13.12
C VAL A 101 -11.26 -2.43 -13.06
N VAL A 102 -11.75 -3.66 -13.29
CA VAL A 102 -13.21 -3.93 -13.24
C VAL A 102 -13.72 -3.79 -11.81
N GLY A 103 -12.98 -4.29 -10.81
CA GLY A 103 -13.31 -4.08 -9.40
C GLY A 103 -13.44 -2.59 -9.03
N THR A 104 -12.49 -1.74 -9.41
CA THR A 104 -12.63 -0.30 -9.17
C THR A 104 -13.81 0.31 -9.93
N LEU A 105 -14.06 -0.10 -11.17
CA LEU A 105 -15.23 0.37 -11.93
C LEU A 105 -16.54 0.07 -11.18
N ARG A 106 -16.70 -1.14 -10.65
CA ARG A 106 -17.88 -1.55 -9.87
C ARG A 106 -18.03 -0.75 -8.57
N LEU A 107 -16.92 -0.51 -7.87
CA LEU A 107 -16.90 0.37 -6.70
C LEU A 107 -17.35 1.79 -7.06
N LEU A 108 -16.83 2.39 -8.14
CA LEU A 108 -17.19 3.74 -8.57
C LEU A 108 -18.67 3.86 -8.94
N ASP A 109 -19.23 2.84 -9.60
CA ASP A 109 -20.66 2.79 -9.91
C ASP A 109 -21.51 2.74 -8.63
N ALA A 110 -21.12 1.94 -7.63
CA ALA A 110 -21.81 1.85 -6.34
C ALA A 110 -21.71 3.17 -5.55
N MET A 111 -20.52 3.78 -5.51
CA MET A 111 -20.29 5.11 -4.92
C MET A 111 -21.20 6.17 -5.55
N LYS A 112 -21.29 6.18 -6.89
CA LYS A 112 -22.16 7.09 -7.64
C LYS A 112 -23.62 6.89 -7.26
N ALA A 113 -24.10 5.65 -7.20
CA ALA A 113 -25.47 5.32 -6.82
C ALA A 113 -25.80 5.73 -5.37
N ALA A 114 -24.83 5.59 -4.46
CA ALA A 114 -24.94 5.99 -3.06
C ALA A 114 -24.73 7.50 -2.82
N GLY A 115 -24.37 8.28 -3.85
CA GLY A 115 -24.06 9.70 -3.72
C GLY A 115 -22.74 10.02 -3.00
N VAL A 116 -21.86 9.03 -2.84
CA VAL A 116 -20.55 9.19 -2.20
C VAL A 116 -19.51 9.61 -3.24
N LYS A 117 -18.94 10.81 -3.10
CA LYS A 117 -18.06 11.41 -4.11
C LYS A 117 -16.64 11.75 -3.64
N ASN A 118 -16.26 11.28 -2.46
CA ASN A 118 -14.91 11.45 -1.92
C ASN A 118 -14.16 10.11 -1.98
N LEU A 119 -13.05 10.06 -2.71
CA LEU A 119 -12.25 8.86 -2.89
C LEU A 119 -10.77 9.13 -2.61
N VAL A 120 -10.16 8.32 -1.77
CA VAL A 120 -8.71 8.17 -1.71
C VAL A 120 -8.34 6.87 -2.41
N PHE A 121 -7.55 6.94 -3.48
CA PHE A 121 -7.13 5.79 -4.25
C PHE A 121 -5.67 5.43 -3.98
N SER A 122 -5.45 4.15 -3.72
CA SER A 122 -4.13 3.54 -3.63
C SER A 122 -3.48 3.35 -5.00
N SER A 123 -2.81 4.39 -5.48
CA SER A 123 -1.95 4.30 -6.66
C SER A 123 -0.54 3.79 -6.27
N SER A 124 0.41 3.85 -7.20
CA SER A 124 1.74 3.25 -7.03
C SER A 124 2.77 3.99 -7.86
N ALA A 125 4.02 4.05 -7.40
CA ALA A 125 5.16 4.53 -8.19
C ALA A 125 5.36 3.75 -9.51
N THR A 126 4.75 2.56 -9.65
CA THR A 126 4.77 1.79 -10.91
C THR A 126 4.09 2.50 -12.08
N VAL A 127 3.27 3.53 -11.83
CA VAL A 127 2.66 4.37 -12.89
C VAL A 127 3.66 5.31 -13.57
N TYR A 128 4.89 5.41 -13.05
CA TYR A 128 5.98 6.14 -13.71
C TYR A 128 6.79 5.26 -14.67
N GLY A 129 6.61 3.93 -14.63
CA GLY A 129 7.36 2.97 -15.44
C GLY A 129 8.86 2.98 -15.15
N ASP A 130 9.67 3.31 -16.15
CA ASP A 130 11.12 3.52 -16.03
C ASP A 130 11.40 5.04 -16.09
N PRO A 131 11.44 5.73 -14.92
CA PRO A 131 11.53 7.18 -14.88
C PRO A 131 12.90 7.66 -15.39
N HIS A 132 12.90 8.77 -16.14
CA HIS A 132 14.12 9.34 -16.72
C HIS A 132 15.09 9.94 -15.69
N ALA A 133 14.61 10.19 -14.46
CA ALA A 133 15.38 10.77 -13.37
C ALA A 133 14.80 10.36 -12.01
N VAL A 134 15.57 10.60 -10.97
CA VAL A 134 15.19 10.48 -9.56
C VAL A 134 15.78 11.70 -8.81
N PRO A 135 15.10 12.28 -7.80
CA PRO A 135 13.80 11.90 -7.25
C PRO A 135 12.63 12.14 -8.23
N ILE A 136 11.56 11.36 -8.09
CA ILE A 136 10.42 11.34 -9.01
C ILE A 136 9.37 12.38 -8.59
N LEU A 137 9.03 13.29 -9.50
CA LEU A 137 7.99 14.31 -9.32
C LEU A 137 6.65 13.84 -9.88
N GLU A 138 5.53 14.34 -9.33
CA GLU A 138 4.18 13.91 -9.74
C GLU A 138 3.82 14.20 -11.20
N HIS A 139 4.46 15.22 -11.78
CA HIS A 139 4.28 15.63 -13.17
C HIS A 139 5.16 14.87 -14.16
N PHE A 140 5.96 13.89 -13.69
CA PHE A 140 6.72 13.05 -14.60
C PHE A 140 5.78 12.28 -15.55
N PRO A 141 6.23 12.01 -16.79
CA PRO A 141 5.45 11.21 -17.74
C PRO A 141 5.06 9.86 -17.14
N LEU A 142 3.81 9.46 -17.36
CA LEU A 142 3.27 8.20 -16.85
C LEU A 142 3.43 7.09 -17.88
N SER A 143 3.84 5.91 -17.41
CA SER A 143 3.94 4.69 -18.19
C SER A 143 3.91 3.48 -17.27
N ALA A 144 3.82 2.26 -17.81
CA ALA A 144 3.87 1.06 -16.99
C ALA A 144 4.59 -0.09 -17.72
N THR A 145 5.41 -0.82 -16.98
CA THR A 145 6.25 -1.92 -17.49
C THR A 145 5.64 -3.31 -17.25
N ASN A 146 4.51 -3.39 -16.54
CA ASN A 146 3.86 -4.64 -16.16
C ASN A 146 2.33 -4.45 -15.99
N PRO A 147 1.52 -5.54 -16.02
CA PRO A 147 0.05 -5.46 -15.90
C PRO A 147 -0.44 -4.85 -14.59
N TYR A 148 0.22 -5.08 -13.45
CA TYR A 148 -0.13 -4.41 -12.18
C TYR A 148 -0.03 -2.89 -12.30
N GLY A 149 1.13 -2.36 -12.71
CA GLY A 149 1.32 -0.92 -12.90
C GLY A 149 0.38 -0.35 -13.96
N ARG A 150 0.13 -1.12 -15.03
CA ARG A 150 -0.82 -0.74 -16.09
C ARG A 150 -2.24 -0.59 -15.54
N SER A 151 -2.67 -1.52 -14.69
CA SER A 151 -3.98 -1.44 -14.03
C SER A 151 -4.12 -0.19 -13.15
N LYS A 152 -3.07 0.20 -12.42
CA LYS A 152 -3.08 1.42 -11.59
C LYS A 152 -3.18 2.68 -12.45
N LEU A 153 -2.43 2.74 -13.55
CA LEU A 153 -2.50 3.85 -14.48
C LEU A 153 -3.88 3.98 -15.14
N MET A 154 -4.47 2.87 -15.59
CA MET A 154 -5.84 2.84 -16.14
C MET A 154 -6.86 3.36 -15.13
N ILE A 155 -6.75 2.97 -13.86
CA ILE A 155 -7.65 3.47 -12.82
C ILE A 155 -7.44 4.97 -12.60
N GLU A 156 -6.21 5.47 -12.59
CA GLU A 156 -6.00 6.92 -12.51
C GLU A 156 -6.63 7.68 -13.68
N ASP A 157 -6.54 7.15 -14.91
CA ASP A 157 -7.19 7.72 -16.10
C ASP A 157 -8.72 7.72 -15.95
N MET A 158 -9.32 6.60 -15.54
CA MET A 158 -10.75 6.50 -15.25
C MET A 158 -11.21 7.54 -14.22
N LEU A 159 -10.41 7.76 -13.17
CA LEU A 159 -10.72 8.73 -12.12
C LEU A 159 -10.60 10.17 -12.60
N ARG A 160 -9.62 10.48 -13.46
CA ARG A 160 -9.50 11.79 -14.12
C ARG A 160 -10.71 12.05 -15.02
N ASP A 161 -11.09 11.09 -15.86
CA ASP A 161 -12.25 11.20 -16.74
C ASP A 161 -13.56 11.35 -15.97
N LEU A 162 -13.74 10.58 -14.88
CA LEU A 162 -14.90 10.69 -14.00
C LEU A 162 -15.05 12.11 -13.44
N ARG A 163 -13.94 12.73 -13.03
CA ARG A 163 -13.95 14.10 -12.50
C ARG A 163 -14.20 15.16 -13.57
N VAL A 164 -13.79 14.91 -14.82
CA VAL A 164 -14.14 15.79 -15.96
C VAL A 164 -15.64 15.73 -16.20
N ALA A 165 -16.24 14.54 -16.18
CA ALA A 165 -17.67 14.35 -16.39
C ALA A 165 -18.54 14.87 -15.22
N ASP A 166 -18.06 14.75 -13.98
CA ASP A 166 -18.77 15.21 -12.77
C ASP A 166 -17.80 15.96 -11.83
N PRO A 167 -17.78 17.30 -11.89
CA PRO A 167 -16.87 18.10 -11.07
C PRO A 167 -17.08 18.05 -9.55
N CYS A 168 -18.15 17.42 -9.08
CA CYS A 168 -18.42 17.29 -7.66
C CYS A 168 -17.59 16.18 -6.98
N TRP A 169 -16.87 15.36 -7.75
CA TRP A 169 -15.94 14.38 -7.20
C TRP A 169 -14.71 15.04 -6.58
N ASN A 170 -14.29 14.52 -5.43
CA ASN A 170 -13.01 14.84 -4.82
C ASN A 170 -12.17 13.56 -4.74
N ILE A 171 -11.02 13.56 -5.40
CA ILE A 171 -10.21 12.36 -5.60
C ILE A 171 -8.77 12.65 -5.17
N ALA A 172 -8.26 11.85 -4.24
CA ALA A 172 -6.85 11.83 -3.88
C ALA A 172 -6.18 10.60 -4.49
N LEU A 173 -5.27 10.82 -5.45
CA LEU A 173 -4.41 9.79 -6.02
C LEU A 173 -3.11 9.76 -5.22
N LEU A 174 -2.96 8.75 -4.36
CA LEU A 174 -1.78 8.59 -3.52
C LEU A 174 -0.84 7.57 -4.16
N ARG A 175 0.28 8.02 -4.71
CA ARG A 175 1.26 7.15 -5.37
C ARG A 175 2.27 6.67 -4.35
N TYR A 176 2.08 5.45 -3.85
CA TYR A 176 2.98 4.87 -2.85
C TYR A 176 4.27 4.38 -3.49
N PHE A 177 5.35 4.47 -2.72
CA PHE A 177 6.61 3.81 -3.03
C PHE A 177 6.64 2.43 -2.38
N ASN A 178 7.60 2.13 -1.49
CA ASN A 178 7.77 0.79 -0.94
C ASN A 178 7.43 0.75 0.57
N PRO A 179 6.16 0.55 0.95
CA PRO A 179 5.78 0.45 2.35
C PRO A 179 6.41 -0.76 3.05
N VAL A 180 6.97 -0.52 4.23
CA VAL A 180 7.60 -1.50 5.12
C VAL A 180 7.35 -1.11 6.59
N GLY A 181 7.81 -1.91 7.55
CA GLY A 181 7.53 -1.69 8.97
C GLY A 181 6.29 -2.44 9.45
N ALA A 182 5.86 -2.12 10.67
CA ALA A 182 4.66 -2.68 11.29
C ALA A 182 4.12 -1.70 12.33
N HIS A 183 2.99 -2.01 12.95
CA HIS A 183 2.52 -1.22 14.08
C HIS A 183 3.45 -1.45 15.29
N GLU A 184 3.71 -0.41 16.06
CA GLU A 184 4.69 -0.44 17.15
C GLU A 184 4.35 -1.46 18.26
N SER A 185 3.08 -1.86 18.38
CA SER A 185 2.69 -2.93 19.32
C SER A 185 3.22 -4.31 18.94
N GLY A 186 3.63 -4.52 17.68
CA GLY A 186 3.95 -5.85 17.15
C GLY A 186 2.73 -6.79 17.06
N LEU A 187 1.50 -6.26 17.13
CA LEU A 187 0.26 -7.06 17.04
C LEU A 187 -0.33 -7.11 15.63
N ILE A 188 0.05 -6.20 14.74
CA ILE A 188 -0.24 -6.26 13.30
C ILE A 188 1.02 -5.94 12.50
N GLY A 189 1.11 -6.49 11.28
CA GLY A 189 2.22 -6.28 10.35
C GLY A 189 1.91 -6.92 9.00
N GLU A 190 2.91 -7.07 8.13
CA GLU A 190 2.72 -7.73 6.83
C GLU A 190 2.76 -9.26 6.99
N ASP A 191 1.71 -9.95 6.54
CA ASP A 191 1.59 -11.42 6.53
C ASP A 191 1.06 -11.88 5.16
N PRO A 192 1.91 -11.89 4.11
CA PRO A 192 1.47 -12.27 2.78
C PRO A 192 1.17 -13.78 2.72
N GLN A 193 0.16 -14.16 1.96
CA GLN A 193 -0.11 -15.57 1.68
C GLN A 193 0.99 -16.15 0.77
N GLY A 194 1.49 -17.34 1.10
CA GLY A 194 2.48 -18.05 0.29
C GLY A 194 3.90 -17.48 0.37
N ILE A 195 4.63 -17.49 -0.76
CA ILE A 195 6.00 -16.96 -0.83
C ILE A 195 5.92 -15.43 -0.99
N PRO A 196 6.56 -14.64 -0.12
CA PRO A 196 6.57 -13.19 -0.26
C PRO A 196 7.16 -12.73 -1.59
N ASN A 197 6.47 -11.80 -2.24
CA ASN A 197 6.97 -11.13 -3.46
C ASN A 197 7.78 -9.86 -3.16
N ASN A 198 7.59 -9.28 -1.97
CA ASN A 198 8.24 -8.05 -1.51
C ASN A 198 9.49 -8.38 -0.67
N LEU A 199 10.48 -7.46 -0.66
CA LEU A 199 11.77 -7.66 0.01
C LEU A 199 11.63 -7.86 1.52
N MET A 200 10.95 -6.95 2.22
CA MET A 200 10.93 -6.93 3.69
C MET A 200 10.35 -8.22 4.30
N PRO A 201 9.18 -8.74 3.89
CA PRO A 201 8.69 -10.00 4.47
C PRO A 201 9.56 -11.22 4.12
N PHE A 202 10.35 -11.15 3.04
CA PHE A 202 11.31 -12.22 2.75
C PHE A 202 12.51 -12.14 3.70
N VAL A 203 13.06 -10.93 3.91
CA VAL A 203 14.13 -10.66 4.89
C VAL A 203 13.73 -11.10 6.29
N THR A 204 12.53 -10.74 6.74
CA THR A 204 12.03 -11.12 8.07
C THR A 204 11.90 -12.64 8.21
N GLN A 205 11.42 -13.35 7.16
CA GLN A 205 11.32 -14.81 7.14
C GLN A 205 12.68 -15.53 7.17
N VAL A 206 13.71 -14.97 6.52
CA VAL A 206 15.08 -15.48 6.65
C VAL A 206 15.58 -15.30 8.08
N ALA A 207 15.38 -14.12 8.67
CA ALA A 207 15.85 -13.82 10.02
C ALA A 207 15.19 -14.68 11.13
N VAL A 208 13.93 -15.09 10.95
CA VAL A 208 13.27 -16.08 11.85
C VAL A 208 13.54 -17.53 11.48
N GLY A 209 14.40 -17.80 10.49
CA GLY A 209 14.82 -19.15 10.10
C GLY A 209 13.78 -19.95 9.29
N LYS A 210 12.74 -19.29 8.76
CA LYS A 210 11.77 -19.93 7.86
C LYS A 210 12.30 -20.16 6.45
N ARG A 211 13.33 -19.41 6.08
CA ARG A 211 14.01 -19.50 4.79
C ARG A 211 15.51 -19.51 5.03
N GLU A 212 16.21 -20.27 4.21
CA GLU A 212 17.65 -20.45 4.35
C GLU A 212 18.44 -19.17 3.99
N LYS A 213 18.05 -18.48 2.91
CA LYS A 213 18.72 -17.29 2.39
C LYS A 213 17.79 -16.41 1.56
N LEU A 214 18.14 -15.13 1.43
CA LEU A 214 17.53 -14.15 0.54
C LEU A 214 18.16 -14.20 -0.86
N SER A 215 17.35 -14.18 -1.92
CA SER A 215 17.84 -13.94 -3.28
C SER A 215 17.80 -12.44 -3.59
N VAL A 216 18.96 -11.83 -3.83
CA VAL A 216 19.12 -10.43 -4.24
C VAL A 216 19.16 -10.37 -5.76
N PHE A 217 18.09 -9.86 -6.38
CA PHE A 217 17.91 -9.86 -7.82
C PHE A 217 18.72 -8.75 -8.51
N GLY A 218 19.91 -9.08 -9.01
CA GLY A 218 20.82 -8.17 -9.69
C GLY A 218 21.87 -7.56 -8.75
N GLY A 219 23.12 -7.54 -9.22
CA GLY A 219 24.28 -6.94 -8.56
C GLY A 219 25.11 -6.08 -9.51
N ASP A 220 24.49 -5.64 -10.60
CA ASP A 220 25.10 -4.96 -11.75
C ASP A 220 24.27 -3.76 -12.24
N TYR A 221 23.29 -3.29 -11.45
CA TYR A 221 22.59 -2.04 -11.73
C TYR A 221 23.54 -0.84 -11.63
N ALA A 222 23.20 0.26 -12.31
CA ALA A 222 23.90 1.53 -12.19
C ALA A 222 23.55 2.25 -10.86
N THR A 223 23.86 1.60 -9.73
CA THR A 223 23.62 2.06 -8.36
C THR A 223 24.90 1.87 -7.53
N PRO A 224 25.05 2.54 -6.38
CA PRO A 224 26.33 2.54 -5.64
C PRO A 224 26.89 1.15 -5.26
N ASP A 225 26.02 0.16 -5.01
CA ASP A 225 26.42 -1.21 -4.67
C ASP A 225 25.96 -2.27 -5.69
N GLY A 226 25.49 -1.82 -6.86
CA GLY A 226 25.00 -2.69 -7.93
C GLY A 226 23.61 -3.28 -7.70
N THR A 227 22.98 -3.08 -6.53
CA THR A 227 21.64 -3.62 -6.22
C THR A 227 20.55 -2.57 -6.40
N GLY A 228 19.29 -3.01 -6.52
CA GLY A 228 18.16 -2.10 -6.74
C GLY A 228 17.95 -1.11 -5.59
N VAL A 229 17.72 0.16 -5.91
CA VAL A 229 17.46 1.24 -4.95
C VAL A 229 15.97 1.59 -4.93
N ARG A 230 15.37 1.67 -3.74
CA ARG A 230 13.95 1.97 -3.53
C ARG A 230 13.75 2.97 -2.39
N ASP A 231 12.68 3.75 -2.46
CA ASP A 231 12.20 4.57 -1.35
C ASP A 231 11.30 3.74 -0.44
N TYR A 232 11.88 3.31 0.68
CA TYR A 232 11.15 2.61 1.72
C TYR A 232 10.49 3.60 2.65
N ILE A 233 9.18 3.42 2.87
CA ILE A 233 8.36 4.28 3.72
C ILE A 233 7.73 3.44 4.84
N HIS A 234 7.68 3.97 6.06
CA HIS A 234 7.05 3.27 7.17
C HIS A 234 5.53 3.20 6.95
N VAL A 235 4.93 2.03 7.15
CA VAL A 235 3.50 1.80 6.89
C VAL A 235 2.59 2.69 7.76
N VAL A 236 3.02 3.04 8.97
CA VAL A 236 2.30 4.00 9.84
C VAL A 236 2.37 5.42 9.28
N ASP A 237 3.53 5.88 8.76
CA ASP A 237 3.61 7.18 8.09
C ASP A 237 2.70 7.22 6.86
N LEU A 238 2.68 6.12 6.10
CA LEU A 238 1.79 5.95 4.96
C LEU A 238 0.32 6.00 5.40
N ALA A 239 -0.06 5.32 6.48
CA ALA A 239 -1.40 5.35 7.06
C ALA A 239 -1.81 6.78 7.46
N LEU A 240 -0.93 7.54 8.11
CA LEU A 240 -1.15 8.96 8.42
C LEU A 240 -1.33 9.82 7.16
N GLY A 241 -0.67 9.47 6.06
CA GLY A 241 -0.89 10.10 4.75
C GLY A 241 -2.35 9.98 4.27
N HIS A 242 -3.02 8.85 4.56
CA HIS A 242 -4.44 8.65 4.23
C HIS A 242 -5.36 9.50 5.09
N VAL A 243 -5.04 9.63 6.39
CA VAL A 243 -5.76 10.53 7.29
C VAL A 243 -5.73 11.96 6.73
N LYS A 244 -4.54 12.43 6.33
CA LYS A 244 -4.35 13.77 5.75
C LYS A 244 -5.06 13.92 4.41
N ALA A 245 -5.02 12.91 3.55
CA ALA A 245 -5.77 12.91 2.30
C ALA A 245 -7.28 13.03 2.53
N LEU A 246 -7.86 12.25 3.45
CA LEU A 246 -9.29 12.36 3.78
C LEU A 246 -9.66 13.72 4.37
N GLN A 247 -8.84 14.26 5.27
CA GLN A 247 -9.01 15.62 5.78
C GLN A 247 -8.98 16.65 4.64
N LYS A 248 -8.06 16.50 3.68
CA LYS A 248 -8.00 17.36 2.50
C LYS A 248 -9.27 17.25 1.65
N LEU A 249 -9.82 16.05 1.42
CA LEU A 249 -11.06 15.88 0.64
C LEU A 249 -12.26 16.64 1.24
N GLN A 250 -12.29 16.86 2.56
CA GLN A 250 -13.34 17.66 3.20
C GLN A 250 -13.33 19.14 2.77
N THR A 251 -12.18 19.64 2.29
CA THR A 251 -12.05 20.99 1.72
C THR A 251 -12.53 21.10 0.28
N LYS A 252 -13.02 19.98 -0.30
CA LYS A 252 -13.47 19.86 -1.70
C LYS A 252 -12.41 20.30 -2.72
N PRO A 253 -11.21 19.72 -2.70
CA PRO A 253 -10.08 20.17 -3.51
C PRO A 253 -10.22 19.82 -5.00
N GLY A 254 -11.25 19.07 -5.41
CA GLY A 254 -11.25 18.41 -6.71
C GLY A 254 -10.24 17.27 -6.72
N ASN A 255 -9.16 17.40 -7.50
CA ASN A 255 -8.14 16.35 -7.60
C ASN A 255 -6.87 16.73 -6.85
N VAL A 256 -6.35 15.79 -6.07
CA VAL A 256 -5.05 15.87 -5.42
C VAL A 256 -4.25 14.65 -5.86
N THR A 257 -3.06 14.85 -6.40
CA THR A 257 -2.14 13.76 -6.74
C THR A 257 -0.82 14.04 -6.06
N VAL A 258 -0.36 13.10 -5.23
CA VAL A 258 0.88 13.24 -4.46
C VAL A 258 1.61 11.90 -4.36
N ASN A 259 2.94 11.97 -4.34
CA ASN A 259 3.82 10.89 -3.97
C ASN A 259 3.86 10.74 -2.45
N LEU A 260 3.68 9.51 -1.97
CA LEU A 260 3.92 9.18 -0.56
C LEU A 260 5.17 8.31 -0.45
N GLY A 261 6.28 8.97 -0.15
CA GLY A 261 7.61 8.40 0.06
C GLY A 261 8.41 9.26 1.03
N THR A 262 9.61 8.83 1.35
CA THR A 262 10.56 9.56 2.22
C THR A 262 11.44 10.52 1.43
N GLY A 263 11.59 10.27 0.13
CA GLY A 263 12.56 10.92 -0.74
C GLY A 263 13.99 10.42 -0.60
N ILE A 264 14.21 9.35 0.18
CA ILE A 264 15.51 8.74 0.41
C ILE A 264 15.51 7.34 -0.23
N GLY A 265 16.41 7.12 -1.18
CA GLY A 265 16.62 5.81 -1.79
C GLY A 265 17.62 4.97 -1.00
N TYR A 266 17.23 3.74 -0.65
CA TYR A 266 18.12 2.73 -0.06
C TYR A 266 18.25 1.52 -0.98
N SER A 267 19.43 0.92 -1.03
CA SER A 267 19.67 -0.31 -1.79
C SER A 267 19.05 -1.53 -1.11
N VAL A 268 19.08 -2.68 -1.79
CA VAL A 268 18.71 -3.96 -1.17
C VAL A 268 19.67 -4.30 -0.02
N LEU A 269 20.97 -4.03 -0.19
CA LEU A 269 21.97 -4.35 0.84
C LEU A 269 21.93 -3.38 2.02
N ASP A 270 21.53 -2.11 1.80
CA ASP A 270 21.25 -1.17 2.90
C ASP A 270 20.13 -1.69 3.80
N MET A 271 19.05 -2.20 3.19
CA MET A 271 17.95 -2.83 3.92
C MET A 271 18.40 -4.07 4.70
N VAL A 272 19.20 -4.95 4.08
CA VAL A 272 19.75 -6.14 4.76
C VAL A 272 20.57 -5.73 5.98
N LYS A 273 21.52 -4.80 5.83
CA LYS A 273 22.37 -4.31 6.94
C LYS A 273 21.53 -3.70 8.07
N ALA A 274 20.57 -2.83 7.74
CA ALA A 274 19.70 -2.20 8.73
C ALA A 274 18.86 -3.25 9.49
N PHE A 275 18.40 -4.30 8.78
CA PHE A 275 17.64 -5.38 9.39
C PHE A 275 18.50 -6.29 10.28
N GLU A 276 19.74 -6.59 9.90
CA GLU A 276 20.67 -7.34 10.76
C GLU A 276 20.92 -6.60 12.08
N VAL A 277 21.07 -5.27 12.02
CA VAL A 277 21.17 -4.42 13.22
C VAL A 277 19.90 -4.47 14.06
N ALA A 278 18.72 -4.33 13.44
CA ALA A 278 17.43 -4.35 14.14
C ALA A 278 17.13 -5.69 14.84
N SER A 279 17.46 -6.79 14.18
CA SER A 279 17.10 -8.14 14.61
C SER A 279 18.19 -8.80 15.46
N ASN A 280 19.44 -8.32 15.38
CA ASN A 280 20.62 -9.01 15.86
C ASN A 280 20.70 -10.46 15.34
N ARG A 281 20.27 -10.66 14.08
CA ARG A 281 20.31 -11.93 13.34
C ARG A 281 21.01 -11.70 12.02
N ALA A 282 21.77 -12.70 11.56
CA ALA A 282 22.30 -12.70 10.21
C ALA A 282 21.16 -12.88 9.19
N VAL A 283 21.26 -12.20 8.06
CA VAL A 283 20.37 -12.38 6.91
C VAL A 283 21.23 -12.85 5.74
N PRO A 284 21.52 -14.17 5.66
CA PRO A 284 22.28 -14.72 4.55
C PRO A 284 21.58 -14.43 3.23
N TYR A 285 22.36 -14.06 2.21
CA TYR A 285 21.82 -13.76 0.89
C TYR A 285 22.77 -14.24 -0.22
N GLU A 286 22.22 -14.35 -1.43
CA GLU A 286 22.96 -14.58 -2.67
C GLU A 286 22.52 -13.58 -3.74
N ILE A 287 23.48 -13.09 -4.53
CA ILE A 287 23.17 -12.27 -5.70
C ILE A 287 22.82 -13.18 -6.86
N VAL A 288 21.63 -13.00 -7.44
CA VAL A 288 21.11 -13.77 -8.57
C VAL A 288 20.84 -12.85 -9.77
N ALA A 289 20.39 -13.43 -10.89
CA ALA A 289 20.01 -12.66 -12.07
C ALA A 289 18.93 -11.61 -11.75
N ARG A 290 18.91 -10.53 -12.53
CA ARG A 290 17.87 -9.50 -12.44
C ARG A 290 16.48 -10.12 -12.62
N ARG A 291 15.51 -9.64 -11.85
CA ARG A 291 14.11 -10.01 -12.02
C ARG A 291 13.49 -9.12 -13.11
N ALA A 292 12.78 -9.75 -14.06
CA ALA A 292 12.16 -9.02 -15.16
C ALA A 292 11.19 -7.94 -14.64
N GLY A 293 11.32 -6.73 -15.18
CA GLY A 293 10.49 -5.57 -14.82
C GLY A 293 11.02 -4.73 -13.66
N ASP A 294 12.06 -5.16 -12.94
CA ASP A 294 12.71 -4.31 -11.94
C ASP A 294 13.59 -3.23 -12.60
N ILE A 295 13.51 -2.01 -12.07
CA ILE A 295 14.34 -0.86 -12.46
C ILE A 295 15.48 -0.63 -11.46
N ALA A 296 16.51 0.11 -11.88
CA ALA A 296 17.71 0.35 -11.07
C ALA A 296 17.39 1.15 -9.79
N ALA A 297 16.77 2.33 -9.92
CA ALA A 297 16.47 3.22 -8.80
C ALA A 297 15.06 3.82 -8.93
N CYS A 298 14.36 3.95 -7.80
CA CYS A 298 13.02 4.57 -7.75
C CYS A 298 12.80 5.19 -6.36
N TYR A 299 12.79 6.52 -6.26
CA TYR A 299 12.51 7.22 -5.01
C TYR A 299 11.78 8.55 -5.24
N ALA A 300 10.97 8.96 -4.27
CA ALA A 300 10.04 10.07 -4.42
C ALA A 300 10.71 11.43 -4.33
N ASP A 301 10.08 12.46 -4.87
CA ASP A 301 10.12 13.78 -4.25
C ASP A 301 8.85 13.93 -3.38
N PRO A 302 8.96 14.16 -2.06
CA PRO A 302 7.81 14.25 -1.17
C PRO A 302 7.25 15.68 -1.02
N GLN A 303 7.80 16.70 -1.71
CA GLN A 303 7.46 18.11 -1.49
C GLN A 303 5.96 18.40 -1.71
N ALA A 304 5.35 17.84 -2.77
CA ALA A 304 3.94 18.10 -3.06
C ALA A 304 3.01 17.51 -1.99
N ALA A 305 3.37 16.40 -1.35
CA ALA A 305 2.60 15.85 -0.23
C ALA A 305 2.66 16.78 0.99
N PHE A 306 3.82 17.38 1.26
CA PHE A 306 3.97 18.38 2.32
C PHE A 306 3.14 19.64 2.03
N GLU A 307 3.25 20.19 0.82
CA GLU A 307 2.55 21.43 0.45
C GLU A 307 1.02 21.25 0.37
N GLN A 308 0.55 20.15 -0.19
CA GLN A 308 -0.89 19.95 -0.43
C GLN A 308 -1.64 19.34 0.75
N LEU A 309 -0.97 18.47 1.53
CA LEU A 309 -1.57 17.70 2.63
C LEU A 309 -1.01 18.07 4.02
N GLY A 310 0.10 18.81 4.11
CA GLY A 310 0.80 19.02 5.38
C GLY A 310 1.37 17.72 5.95
N TRP A 311 1.79 16.80 5.09
CA TRP A 311 2.27 15.47 5.45
C TRP A 311 3.73 15.26 5.04
N ARG A 312 4.50 14.55 5.87
CA ARG A 312 5.84 14.04 5.57
C ARG A 312 6.05 12.74 6.33
N ALA A 313 6.90 11.86 5.81
CA ALA A 313 7.36 10.70 6.58
C ALA A 313 8.29 11.15 7.71
N GLU A 314 8.21 10.49 8.86
CA GLU A 314 8.99 10.83 10.06
C GLU A 314 9.82 9.64 10.57
N LYS A 315 9.41 8.41 10.26
CA LYS A 315 10.11 7.19 10.66
C LYS A 315 11.30 6.91 9.75
N THR A 316 12.39 6.47 10.36
CA THR A 316 13.64 6.14 9.69
C THR A 316 13.65 4.71 9.16
N LEU A 317 14.65 4.36 8.31
CA LEU A 317 14.89 2.97 7.90
C LEU A 317 15.06 2.03 9.10
N GLN A 318 15.70 2.51 10.17
CA GLN A 318 15.91 1.72 11.38
C GLN A 318 14.59 1.46 12.11
N ASP A 319 13.69 2.44 12.20
CA ASP A 319 12.36 2.25 12.78
C ASP A 319 11.56 1.21 12.00
N MET A 320 11.60 1.29 10.65
CA MET A 320 10.97 0.30 9.78
C MET A 320 11.48 -1.12 10.06
N CYS A 321 12.80 -1.31 10.16
CA CYS A 321 13.38 -2.61 10.45
C CYS A 321 13.04 -3.11 11.86
N ASN A 322 13.11 -2.22 12.87
CA ASN A 322 12.79 -2.53 14.26
C ASN A 322 11.33 -2.99 14.42
N ASP A 323 10.39 -2.28 13.82
CA ASP A 323 8.96 -2.58 13.93
C ASP A 323 8.60 -3.82 13.10
N SER A 324 9.17 -4.00 11.90
CA SER A 324 9.03 -5.25 11.13
C SER A 324 9.57 -6.46 11.90
N TRP A 325 10.73 -6.34 12.55
CA TRP A 325 11.29 -7.41 13.38
C TRP A 325 10.41 -7.69 14.61
N ARG A 326 9.93 -6.65 15.31
CA ARG A 326 9.05 -6.80 16.47
C ARG A 326 7.80 -7.61 16.12
N TRP A 327 7.15 -7.27 15.00
CA TRP A 327 6.01 -8.04 14.47
C TRP A 327 6.40 -9.50 14.17
N GLN A 328 7.42 -9.70 13.33
CA GLN A 328 7.77 -11.05 12.87
C GLN A 328 8.24 -11.96 14.01
N ASN A 329 9.00 -11.44 14.97
CA ASN A 329 9.51 -12.18 16.11
C ASN A 329 8.39 -12.58 17.09
N ALA A 330 7.40 -11.69 17.31
CA ALA A 330 6.23 -12.01 18.12
C ALA A 330 5.22 -12.91 17.39
N ASN A 331 5.24 -12.92 16.05
CA ASN A 331 4.29 -13.63 15.20
C ASN A 331 5.05 -14.38 14.10
N PRO A 332 5.84 -15.42 14.44
CA PRO A 332 6.68 -16.10 13.47
C PRO A 332 5.85 -16.68 12.32
N ASN A 333 4.60 -17.10 12.58
CA ASN A 333 3.64 -17.62 11.62
C ASN A 333 2.61 -16.59 11.10
N GLY A 334 2.91 -15.31 11.28
CA GLY A 334 1.99 -14.23 10.93
C GLY A 334 0.72 -14.32 11.78
N TYR A 335 -0.45 -14.13 11.16
CA TYR A 335 -1.73 -14.27 11.86
C TYR A 335 -2.21 -15.74 11.97
N GLY A 336 -1.38 -16.72 11.60
CA GLY A 336 -1.66 -18.14 11.85
C GLY A 336 -1.22 -18.56 13.25
N ALA A 337 -2.00 -19.41 13.91
CA ALA A 337 -1.60 -20.10 15.15
C ALA A 337 -0.41 -21.04 14.92
#